data_AF-A0A0B6YRJ0-F1
#
_entry.id   AF-A0A0B6YRJ0-F1
#
_cell.length_a   1.000
_cell.length_b   1.000
_cell.length_c   1.000
_cell.angle_alpha   90.00
_cell.angle_beta   90.00
_cell.angle_gamma   90.00
#
_symmetry.space_group_name_H-M   'P 1'
#
loop_
_entity.id
_entity.type
_entity.pdbx_description
1 polymer ?
#
loop_
_entity_poly.entity_id
_entity_poly.type
_entity_poly.pdbx_seq_one_letter_code
_entity_poly.pdbx_strand_id
1 'polypeptide(L)'
;QRTKCMLCQFLSFYYPQTFDIPCRHSFSTVKPLNRFSVVHVSAGKNHSGIIDSFGYLYMFGCNKFGQLGVGDFKPRPGVCRVAGVLVGQRVEKLACGDEFTVVATNENHIYSWGNGESGRLGGEFIDQGIGP
;
A
#
# COMPACT_ATOMS: atom_id res chain seq x y z
N GLN A 1 -20.29 16.30 21.62
CA GLN A 1 -20.56 14.85 21.69
C GLN A 1 -19.53 14.14 20.82
N ARG A 2 -18.81 13.15 21.38
CA ARG A 2 -17.61 12.55 20.78
C ARG A 2 -17.99 11.41 19.83
N THR A 3 -17.96 11.65 18.52
CA THR A 3 -17.88 10.58 17.53
C THR A 3 -16.39 10.29 17.29
N LYS A 4 -15.89 9.27 17.98
CA LYS A 4 -14.59 8.67 17.63
C LYS A 4 -14.80 7.96 16.29
N CYS A 5 -14.07 8.40 15.26
CA CYS A 5 -14.05 7.68 14.00
C CYS A 5 -13.50 6.26 14.26
N MET A 6 -14.19 5.24 13.75
CA MET A 6 -13.87 3.82 13.99
C MET A 6 -12.40 3.47 13.63
N LEU A 7 -11.78 4.26 12.74
CA LEU A 7 -10.35 4.17 12.38
C LEU A 7 -9.38 4.71 13.45
N CYS A 8 -9.68 5.78 14.19
CA CYS A 8 -8.72 6.35 15.18
C CYS A 8 -8.66 5.50 16.48
N GLN A 9 -9.59 4.57 16.75
CA GLN A 9 -9.53 3.73 17.98
C GLN A 9 -8.67 2.47 17.85
N PHE A 10 -8.43 1.96 16.64
CA PHE A 10 -7.64 0.75 16.43
C PHE A 10 -6.12 1.01 16.34
N LEU A 11 -5.71 2.21 15.95
CA LEU A 11 -4.30 2.54 15.70
C LEU A 11 -3.50 2.85 16.98
N SER A 12 -4.16 3.19 18.09
CA SER A 12 -3.47 3.51 19.35
C SER A 12 -2.91 2.29 20.11
N PHE A 13 -3.34 1.07 19.76
CA PHE A 13 -2.94 -0.14 20.48
C PHE A 13 -1.65 -0.82 19.95
N TYR A 14 -1.22 -0.51 18.73
CA TYR A 14 -0.18 -1.31 18.05
C TYR A 14 1.16 -0.61 17.79
N TYR A 15 1.28 0.72 17.98
CA TYR A 15 2.53 1.45 17.73
C TYR A 15 2.87 2.45 18.85
N PRO A 16 3.77 2.09 19.78
CA PRO A 16 4.19 2.98 20.87
C PRO A 16 5.24 4.02 20.45
N GLN A 17 5.49 4.21 19.15
CA GLN A 17 6.31 5.32 18.63
C GLN A 17 5.40 6.29 17.87
N THR A 18 4.91 7.28 18.61
CA THR A 18 4.05 8.35 18.14
C THR A 18 4.82 9.27 17.18
N PHE A 19 4.76 8.98 15.89
CA PHE A 19 4.61 10.09 14.96
C PHE A 19 3.17 10.57 15.18
N ASP A 20 3.02 11.73 15.83
CA ASP A 20 1.73 12.40 15.95
C ASP A 20 1.20 12.69 14.53
N ILE A 21 0.48 11.73 13.96
CA ILE A 21 -0.35 11.97 12.78
C ILE A 21 -1.61 12.59 13.36
N PRO A 22 -1.80 13.92 13.28
CA PRO A 22 -2.98 14.53 13.86
C PRO A 22 -4.22 13.90 13.22
N CYS A 23 -5.12 13.30 14.00
CA CYS A 23 -6.44 12.89 13.51
C CYS A 23 -7.05 14.15 12.88
N ARG A 24 -7.12 14.20 11.55
CA ARG A 24 -7.57 15.38 10.82
C ARG A 24 -9.07 15.27 10.62
N HIS A 25 -9.84 16.09 11.34
CA HIS A 25 -11.31 16.09 11.29
C HIS A 25 -11.85 17.01 10.18
N SER A 26 -10.96 17.67 9.45
CA SER A 26 -11.28 18.54 8.32
C SER A 26 -10.70 17.95 7.05
N PHE A 27 -11.54 17.87 6.01
CA PHE A 27 -11.12 17.41 4.70
C PHE A 27 -10.07 18.34 4.12
N SER A 28 -8.99 17.76 3.61
CA SER A 28 -7.94 18.51 2.93
C SER A 28 -7.50 17.77 1.70
N THR A 29 -7.30 18.51 0.62
CA THR A 29 -6.70 17.98 -0.59
C THR A 29 -5.29 17.45 -0.31
N VAL A 30 -5.01 16.23 -0.77
CA VAL A 30 -3.67 15.64 -0.73
C VAL A 30 -2.84 16.29 -1.85
N LYS A 31 -2.28 17.48 -1.58
CA LYS A 31 -1.54 18.29 -2.57
C LYS A 31 -0.54 17.50 -3.43
N PRO A 32 0.25 16.55 -2.89
CA PRO A 32 1.20 15.76 -3.70
C PRO A 32 0.54 14.88 -4.78
N LEU A 33 -0.75 14.57 -4.63
CA LEU A 33 -1.51 13.75 -5.57
C LEU A 33 -2.18 14.54 -6.69
N ASN A 34 -2.31 15.86 -6.57
CA ASN A 34 -3.00 16.71 -7.54
C ASN A 34 -2.35 16.71 -8.94
N ARG A 35 -1.09 16.29 -9.04
CA ARG A 35 -0.35 16.15 -10.29
C ARG A 35 -0.63 14.85 -11.04
N PHE A 36 -1.33 13.90 -10.44
CA PHE A 36 -1.67 12.62 -11.05
C PHE A 36 -3.15 12.61 -11.45
N SER A 37 -3.44 12.03 -12.62
CA SER A 37 -4.81 11.70 -13.00
C SER A 37 -5.17 10.35 -12.39
N VAL A 38 -5.66 10.36 -11.15
CA VAL A 38 -5.94 9.13 -10.38
C VAL A 38 -7.23 8.48 -10.88
N VAL A 39 -7.15 7.18 -11.22
CA VAL A 39 -8.29 6.38 -11.70
C VAL A 39 -8.68 5.26 -10.73
N HIS A 40 -7.79 4.90 -9.79
CA HIS A 40 -8.07 3.90 -8.76
C HIS A 40 -7.39 4.29 -7.45
N VAL A 41 -8.03 3.97 -6.33
CA VAL A 41 -7.48 4.14 -4.98
C VAL A 41 -7.73 2.88 -4.16
N SER A 42 -6.81 2.54 -3.28
CA SER A 42 -6.94 1.40 -2.37
C SER A 42 -6.29 1.72 -1.03
N ALA A 43 -6.92 1.30 0.07
CA ALA A 43 -6.44 1.54 1.42
C ALA A 43 -6.41 0.23 2.19
N GLY A 44 -5.22 -0.14 2.66
CA GLY A 44 -4.99 -1.23 3.59
C GLY A 44 -5.00 -0.73 5.04
N LYS A 45 -4.50 -1.54 5.98
CA LYS A 45 -4.46 -1.14 7.39
C LYS A 45 -3.53 0.03 7.65
N ASN A 46 -2.30 -0.08 7.14
CA ASN A 46 -1.24 0.91 7.39
C ASN A 46 -0.55 1.41 6.11
N HIS A 47 -1.07 1.05 4.94
CA HIS A 47 -0.54 1.48 3.65
C HIS A 47 -1.69 1.80 2.70
N SER A 48 -1.44 2.66 1.72
CA SER A 48 -2.40 2.99 0.68
C SER A 48 -1.70 3.05 -0.65
N GLY A 49 -2.48 2.92 -1.70
CA GLY A 49 -1.98 3.08 -3.05
C GLY A 49 -3.01 3.63 -4.00
N ILE A 50 -2.51 4.09 -5.13
CA ILE A 50 -3.28 4.64 -6.22
C ILE A 50 -2.77 4.12 -7.56
N ILE A 51 -3.64 4.15 -8.56
CA ILE A 51 -3.28 3.93 -9.96
C ILE A 51 -3.62 5.22 -10.72
N ASP A 52 -2.70 5.70 -11.53
CA ASP A 52 -2.95 6.81 -12.44
C ASP A 52 -3.55 6.35 -13.79
N SER A 53 -3.96 7.29 -14.64
CA SER A 53 -4.57 6.99 -15.94
C SER A 53 -3.63 6.25 -16.91
N PHE A 54 -2.32 6.35 -16.71
CA PHE A 54 -1.31 5.61 -17.46
C PHE A 54 -1.13 4.17 -16.96
N GLY A 55 -1.74 3.82 -15.83
CA GLY A 55 -1.64 2.51 -15.20
C GLY A 55 -0.38 2.35 -14.32
N TYR A 56 0.25 3.46 -13.93
CA TYR A 56 1.34 3.44 -12.97
C TYR A 56 0.82 3.31 -11.54
N LEU A 57 1.45 2.42 -10.80
CA LEU A 57 1.16 2.17 -9.39
C LEU A 57 2.00 3.09 -8.50
N TYR A 58 1.33 3.75 -7.55
CA TYR A 58 1.99 4.50 -6.49
C TYR A 58 1.51 4.04 -5.12
N MET A 59 2.45 3.89 -4.18
CA MET A 59 2.20 3.38 -2.83
C MET A 59 2.81 4.31 -1.79
N PHE A 60 2.22 4.36 -0.60
CA PHE A 60 2.72 5.12 0.54
C PHE A 60 2.20 4.54 1.87
N GLY A 61 2.90 4.85 2.96
CA GLY A 61 2.61 4.37 4.31
C GLY A 61 3.65 3.37 4.84
N CYS A 62 3.18 2.40 5.62
CA CYS A 62 3.99 1.36 6.24
C CYS A 62 4.55 0.38 5.19
N ASN A 63 5.78 -0.07 5.42
CA ASN A 63 6.47 -0.99 4.52
C ASN A 63 7.22 -2.11 5.27
N LYS A 64 6.78 -2.45 6.49
CA LYS A 64 7.48 -3.42 7.35
C LYS A 64 7.70 -4.79 6.71
N PHE A 65 6.79 -5.21 5.85
CA PHE A 65 6.83 -6.50 5.15
C PHE A 65 7.10 -6.32 3.65
N GLY A 66 7.53 -5.13 3.22
CA GLY A 66 7.73 -4.84 1.82
C GLY A 66 6.44 -4.60 1.04
N GLN A 67 5.30 -4.38 1.73
CA GLN A 67 3.97 -4.23 1.09
C GLN A 67 3.86 -3.05 0.11
N LEU A 68 4.82 -2.11 0.12
CA LEU A 68 4.86 -1.05 -0.89
C LEU A 68 5.49 -1.50 -2.22
N GLY A 69 6.23 -2.61 -2.25
CA GLY A 69 6.81 -3.17 -3.48
C GLY A 69 7.99 -2.37 -4.05
N VAL A 70 8.65 -1.53 -3.24
CA VAL A 70 9.70 -0.58 -3.69
C VAL A 70 11.13 -1.13 -3.56
N GLY A 71 11.29 -2.44 -3.37
CA GLY A 71 12.60 -3.10 -3.25
C GLY A 71 13.31 -2.91 -1.91
N ASP A 72 12.62 -2.38 -0.90
CA ASP A 72 13.10 -2.32 0.49
C ASP A 72 11.94 -2.46 1.49
N PHE A 73 12.27 -2.44 2.79
CA PHE A 73 11.32 -2.54 3.91
C PHE A 73 11.13 -1.20 4.66
N LYS A 74 11.54 -0.09 4.05
CA LYS A 74 11.51 1.23 4.71
C LYS A 74 10.16 1.91 4.45
N PRO A 75 9.49 2.46 5.47
CA PRO A 75 8.22 3.17 5.29
C PRO A 75 8.39 4.39 4.39
N ARG A 76 7.31 4.79 3.72
CA ARG A 76 7.27 5.96 2.83
C ARG A 76 6.19 6.92 3.31
N PRO A 77 6.53 8.05 3.96
CA PRO A 77 5.53 9.03 4.38
C PRO A 77 4.88 9.77 3.20
N GLY A 78 5.49 9.69 2.02
CA GLY A 78 4.98 10.30 0.79
C GLY A 78 4.78 9.29 -0.33
N VAL A 79 4.10 9.75 -1.37
CA VAL A 79 3.76 8.98 -2.57
C VAL A 79 5.03 8.51 -3.28
N CYS A 80 5.19 7.20 -3.42
CA CYS A 80 6.32 6.57 -4.08
C CYS A 80 5.83 5.74 -5.28
N ARG A 81 6.50 5.85 -6.42
CA ARG A 81 6.18 5.03 -7.60
C ARG A 81 6.75 3.63 -7.38
N VAL A 82 5.92 2.62 -7.61
CA VAL A 82 6.37 1.22 -7.60
C VAL A 82 7.05 0.92 -8.94
N ALA A 83 8.26 0.41 -8.87
CA ALA A 83 9.08 0.00 -10.01
C ALA A 83 9.47 -1.49 -9.86
N GLY A 84 10.22 -2.04 -10.82
CA GLY A 84 10.61 -3.45 -10.84
C GLY A 84 9.74 -4.27 -11.79
N VAL A 85 9.09 -5.33 -11.30
CA VAL A 85 8.31 -6.27 -12.13
C VAL A 85 7.13 -5.61 -12.86
N LEU A 86 6.66 -4.46 -12.37
CA LEU A 86 5.59 -3.69 -13.00
C LEU A 86 6.08 -2.70 -14.06
N VAL A 87 7.39 -2.63 -14.34
CA VAL A 87 7.92 -1.79 -15.43
C VAL A 87 7.46 -2.35 -16.77
N GLY A 88 6.78 -1.51 -17.55
CA GLY A 88 6.18 -1.92 -18.84
C GLY A 88 4.80 -2.57 -18.69
N GLN A 89 4.33 -2.82 -17.47
CA GLN A 89 2.99 -3.36 -17.21
C GLN A 89 2.00 -2.22 -16.90
N ARG A 90 0.76 -2.37 -17.35
CA ARG A 90 -0.33 -1.44 -17.03
C ARG A 90 -1.20 -2.03 -15.93
N VAL A 91 -1.13 -1.46 -14.73
CA VAL A 91 -1.95 -1.91 -13.60
C VAL A 91 -3.37 -1.39 -13.74
N GLU A 92 -4.38 -2.25 -13.53
CA GLU A 92 -5.79 -1.88 -13.64
C GLU A 92 -6.56 -2.03 -12.33
N LYS A 93 -6.15 -2.98 -11.48
CA LYS A 93 -6.77 -3.25 -10.18
C LYS A 93 -5.72 -3.25 -9.09
N LEU A 94 -6.08 -2.69 -7.95
CA LEU A 94 -5.22 -2.63 -6.76
C LEU A 94 -6.05 -2.94 -5.51
N ALA A 95 -5.58 -3.92 -4.73
CA ALA A 95 -6.12 -4.25 -3.43
C ALA A 95 -5.02 -4.19 -2.37
N CYS A 96 -5.18 -3.29 -1.40
CA CYS A 96 -4.32 -3.18 -0.22
C CYS A 96 -4.97 -3.94 0.94
N GLY A 97 -4.29 -4.97 1.44
CA GLY A 97 -4.71 -5.75 2.61
C GLY A 97 -4.19 -5.18 3.93
N ASP A 98 -4.09 -6.02 4.96
CA ASP A 98 -3.50 -5.60 6.24
C ASP A 98 -2.01 -5.21 6.03
N GLU A 99 -1.23 -6.18 5.55
CA GLU A 99 0.22 -6.08 5.39
C GLU A 99 0.70 -6.64 4.04
N PHE A 100 -0.21 -6.76 3.07
CA PHE A 100 0.08 -7.26 1.74
C PHE A 100 -0.65 -6.44 0.69
N THR A 101 -0.17 -6.51 -0.55
CA THR A 101 -0.74 -5.82 -1.71
C THR A 101 -0.95 -6.84 -2.82
N VAL A 102 -2.06 -6.71 -3.54
CA VAL A 102 -2.37 -7.50 -4.73
C VAL A 102 -2.73 -6.55 -5.86
N VAL A 103 -2.22 -6.81 -7.05
CA VAL A 103 -2.52 -6.05 -8.26
C VAL A 103 -2.81 -6.96 -9.43
N ALA A 104 -3.66 -6.49 -10.34
CA ALA A 104 -3.89 -7.12 -11.63
C ALA A 104 -3.57 -6.15 -12.76
N THR A 105 -2.91 -6.65 -13.79
CA THR A 105 -2.56 -5.89 -14.99
C THR A 105 -3.57 -6.11 -16.11
N ASN A 106 -3.53 -5.25 -17.13
CA ASN A 106 -4.32 -5.37 -18.35
C ASN A 106 -4.01 -6.64 -19.16
N GLU A 107 -2.83 -7.24 -18.95
CA GLU A 107 -2.40 -8.50 -19.56
C GLU A 107 -2.87 -9.73 -18.76
N ASN A 108 -3.79 -9.54 -17.81
CA ASN A 108 -4.33 -10.60 -16.96
C ASN A 108 -3.27 -11.28 -16.06
N HIS A 109 -2.15 -10.59 -15.78
CA HIS A 109 -1.18 -11.01 -14.79
C HIS A 109 -1.59 -10.51 -13.40
N ILE A 110 -1.51 -11.39 -12.39
CA ILE A 110 -1.76 -11.05 -10.99
C ILE A 110 -0.43 -11.12 -10.24
N TYR A 111 -0.13 -10.05 -9.51
CA TYR A 111 1.05 -9.97 -8.65
C TYR A 111 0.61 -9.70 -7.22
N SER A 112 1.30 -10.33 -6.27
CA SER A 112 1.06 -10.13 -4.85
C SER A 112 2.37 -10.16 -4.07
N TRP A 113 2.50 -9.25 -3.11
CA TRP A 113 3.69 -9.13 -2.27
C TRP A 113 3.34 -8.57 -0.88
N GLY A 114 4.26 -8.66 0.07
CA GLY A 114 4.08 -8.23 1.46
C GLY A 114 4.14 -9.39 2.43
N ASN A 115 3.36 -9.31 3.52
CA ASN A 115 3.26 -10.39 4.50
C ASN A 115 2.57 -11.63 3.87
N GLY A 116 3.33 -12.72 3.77
CA GLY A 116 2.88 -14.00 3.22
C GLY A 116 2.17 -14.94 4.20
N GLU A 117 2.10 -14.59 5.49
CA GLU A 117 1.50 -15.45 6.51
C GLU A 117 0.10 -15.93 6.12
N SER A 118 -0.26 -17.15 6.52
CA SER A 118 -1.56 -17.76 6.19
C SER A 118 -1.80 -18.02 4.68
N GLY A 119 -0.76 -17.99 3.84
CA GLY A 119 -0.88 -18.26 2.40
C GLY A 119 -1.58 -17.15 1.60
N ARG A 120 -1.68 -15.94 2.18
CA ARG A 120 -2.49 -14.84 1.61
C ARG A 120 -1.95 -14.24 0.31
N LEU A 121 -0.77 -14.63 -0.13
CA LEU A 121 -0.17 -14.24 -1.41
C LEU A 121 -0.48 -15.23 -2.53
N GLY A 122 -1.25 -16.30 -2.28
CA GLY A 122 -1.70 -17.21 -3.33
C GLY A 122 -0.61 -18.05 -4.01
N GLY A 123 0.63 -18.03 -3.49
CA GLY A 123 1.72 -18.89 -3.93
C GLY A 123 1.92 -20.09 -3.02
N GLU A 124 2.28 -21.23 -3.62
CA GLU A 124 3.08 -22.23 -2.91
C GLU A 124 4.47 -21.60 -2.70
N PHE A 125 4.87 -21.40 -1.45
CA PHE A 125 6.19 -20.86 -1.13
C PHE A 125 7.27 -21.79 -1.69
N ILE A 126 7.81 -21.49 -2.87
CA ILE A 126 9.15 -21.94 -3.20
C ILE A 126 10.06 -20.96 -2.49
N ASP A 127 10.58 -21.38 -1.35
CA ASP A 127 11.64 -20.71 -0.62
C ASP A 127 12.87 -20.57 -1.55
N GLN A 128 12.89 -19.55 -2.41
CA GLN A 128 14.15 -19.08 -2.97
C GLN A 128 14.83 -18.32 -1.85
N GLY A 129 15.50 -19.09 -0.99
CA GLY A 129 16.10 -18.68 0.26
C GLY A 129 16.75 -17.31 0.18
N ILE A 130 16.03 -16.31 0.69
CA ILE A 130 16.61 -15.05 1.12
C ILE A 130 16.18 -14.85 2.57
N GLY A 131 16.99 -15.43 3.45
CA GLY A 131 17.16 -14.98 4.82
C GLY A 131 18.26 -15.79 5.52
N PRO A 132 19.06 -15.19 6.43
CA PRO A 132 19.40 -13.78 6.62
C PRO A 132 20.60 -13.32 5.77
#